data_AF-M0J7K9-F1
#
_entry.id   AF-M0J7K9-F1
#
_cell.length_a   1.000
_cell.length_b   1.000
_cell.length_c   1.000
_cell.angle_alpha   90.00
_cell.angle_beta   90.00
_cell.angle_gamma   90.00
#
_symmetry.space_group_name_H-M   'P 1'
#
loop_
_entity.id
_entity.type
_entity.pdbx_description
1 polymer ?
#
loop_
_entity_poly.entity_id
_entity_poly.type
_entity_poly.pdbx_seq_one_letter_code
_entity_poly.pdbx_strand_id
1 'polypeptide(L)'
;MEREQLLAESTLVVTVKSSDEFYEDVTESIRSLERGDAVDSTPTLSFTSYDDLMETLTPRVLDLIEAIRHEEPSSINETARVVDRDVKNVHEELSRLARLGVIFFEEDGQSKRPVVWFDELVINLPFDMENSDTATRTK
;
A
#
# COMPACT_ATOMS: atom_id res chain seq x y z
N MET A 1 -16.40 -20.28 15.11
CA MET A 1 -15.00 -19.88 15.34
C MET A 1 -14.26 -19.52 14.04
N GLU A 2 -14.91 -19.46 12.87
CA GLU A 2 -14.21 -19.17 11.59
C GLU A 2 -14.39 -17.73 11.05
N ARG A 3 -15.11 -16.85 11.76
CA ARG A 3 -15.34 -15.47 11.29
C ARG A 3 -14.58 -14.38 12.03
N GLU A 4 -14.08 -14.68 13.23
CA GLU A 4 -13.23 -13.75 13.99
C GLU A 4 -11.78 -13.76 13.49
N GLN A 5 -11.38 -14.81 12.74
CA GLN A 5 -10.04 -14.92 12.17
C GLN A 5 -9.88 -14.12 10.87
N LEU A 6 -10.98 -13.81 10.17
CA LEU A 6 -10.95 -13.07 8.89
C LEU A 6 -10.77 -11.54 9.05
N LEU A 7 -10.82 -11.01 10.28
CA LEU A 7 -10.64 -9.57 10.56
C LEU A 7 -9.30 -9.26 11.25
N ALA A 8 -8.49 -10.28 11.56
CA ALA A 8 -7.25 -10.13 12.32
C ALA A 8 -5.97 -10.24 11.48
N GLU A 9 -6.09 -10.51 10.17
CA GLU A 9 -5.01 -10.44 9.18
C GLU A 9 -5.36 -9.34 8.18
N SER A 10 -5.16 -8.10 8.59
CA SER A 10 -5.49 -6.96 7.73
C SER A 10 -4.52 -6.96 6.55
N THR A 11 -5.05 -6.94 5.31
CA THR A 11 -4.24 -6.93 4.09
C THR A 11 -4.29 -5.55 3.44
N LEU A 12 -3.13 -5.00 3.09
CA LEU A 12 -3.01 -3.84 2.22
C LEU A 12 -2.63 -4.28 0.81
N VAL A 13 -3.50 -4.01 -0.16
CA VAL A 13 -3.19 -4.24 -1.58
C VAL A 13 -2.55 -2.97 -2.15
N VAL A 14 -1.43 -3.13 -2.85
CA VAL A 14 -0.76 -2.07 -3.58
C VAL A 14 -0.85 -2.39 -5.08
N THR A 15 -1.22 -1.41 -5.89
CA THR A 15 -1.30 -1.57 -7.36
C THR A 15 -0.82 -0.33 -8.10
N VAL A 16 -0.60 -0.44 -9.41
CA VAL A 16 -0.40 0.68 -10.33
C VAL A 16 -1.66 0.80 -11.18
N LYS A 17 -2.26 2.00 -11.21
CA LYS A 17 -3.33 2.32 -12.16
C LYS A 17 -2.82 3.40 -13.11
N SER A 18 -2.87 3.13 -14.41
CA SER A 18 -2.57 4.15 -15.41
C SER A 18 -3.65 5.23 -15.36
N SER A 19 -3.27 6.50 -15.56
CA SER A 19 -4.20 7.63 -15.50
C SER A 19 -5.36 7.53 -16.52
N ASP A 20 -5.30 6.62 -17.48
CA ASP A 20 -6.37 6.38 -18.46
C ASP A 20 -7.52 5.50 -17.92
N GLU A 21 -7.29 4.67 -16.90
CA GLU A 21 -8.34 3.91 -16.19
C GLU A 21 -9.13 4.76 -15.17
N PHE A 22 -8.78 6.04 -15.00
CA PHE A 22 -9.59 6.96 -14.19
C PHE A 22 -10.97 7.25 -14.83
N TYR A 23 -11.13 6.97 -16.13
CA TYR A 23 -12.36 7.28 -16.88
C TYR A 23 -13.35 6.13 -17.04
N GLU A 24 -13.02 4.90 -16.63
CA GLU A 24 -13.98 3.78 -16.69
C GLU A 24 -14.67 3.47 -15.35
N ASP A 25 -14.11 3.93 -14.22
CA ASP A 25 -14.69 3.64 -12.89
C ASP A 25 -15.80 4.64 -12.46
N VAL A 26 -15.92 5.80 -13.11
CA VAL A 26 -16.94 6.82 -12.76
C VAL A 26 -18.30 6.54 -13.43
N THR A 27 -18.34 5.85 -14.57
CA THR A 27 -19.61 5.60 -15.28
C THR A 27 -20.28 4.28 -14.86
N GLU A 28 -19.53 3.29 -14.39
CA GLU A 28 -20.12 2.03 -13.92
C GLU A 28 -20.63 2.12 -12.46
N SER A 29 -19.98 2.93 -11.62
CA SER A 29 -20.41 3.20 -10.24
C SER A 29 -21.79 3.89 -10.14
N ILE A 30 -22.24 4.63 -11.16
CA ILE A 30 -23.57 5.26 -11.15
C ILE A 30 -24.69 4.25 -11.50
N ARG A 31 -24.39 3.13 -12.15
CA ARG A 31 -25.39 2.08 -12.44
C ARG A 31 -25.48 0.97 -11.39
N SER A 32 -24.49 0.82 -10.51
CA SER A 32 -24.49 -0.28 -9.51
C SER A 32 -25.19 0.07 -8.18
N LEU A 33 -25.70 1.30 -8.00
CA LEU A 33 -26.42 1.70 -6.79
C LEU A 33 -27.86 1.15 -6.67
N GLU A 34 -28.26 0.20 -7.52
CA GLU A 34 -29.54 -0.54 -7.39
C GLU A 34 -29.40 -1.90 -6.70
N ARG A 35 -28.19 -2.33 -6.35
CA ARG A 35 -27.98 -3.60 -5.65
C ARG A 35 -27.12 -3.34 -4.44
N GLY A 36 -27.70 -3.41 -3.25
CA GLY A 36 -27.02 -3.18 -1.98
C GLY A 36 -25.90 -4.20 -1.69
N ASP A 37 -24.81 -4.12 -2.44
CA ASP A 37 -23.53 -4.72 -2.10
C ASP A 37 -22.76 -3.70 -1.28
N ALA A 38 -22.68 -3.97 0.03
CA ALA A 38 -21.64 -3.41 0.86
C ALA A 38 -20.31 -3.85 0.24
N VAL A 39 -19.62 -2.93 -0.42
CA VAL A 39 -18.28 -3.22 -0.95
C VAL A 39 -17.38 -3.41 0.26
N ASP A 40 -17.12 -4.68 0.58
CA ASP A 40 -16.09 -5.15 1.48
C ASP A 40 -14.74 -4.89 0.78
N SER A 41 -14.45 -3.61 0.53
CA SER A 41 -13.31 -3.19 -0.28
C SER A 41 -12.05 -3.35 0.54
N THR A 42 -11.25 -4.37 0.23
CA THR A 42 -9.89 -4.51 0.75
C THR A 42 -9.14 -3.19 0.55
N PRO A 43 -8.54 -2.60 1.61
CA PRO A 43 -7.79 -1.37 1.51
C PRO A 43 -6.76 -1.44 0.38
N THR A 44 -6.84 -0.51 -0.58
CA THR A 44 -6.01 -0.51 -1.78
C THR A 44 -5.29 0.83 -1.93
N LEU A 45 -3.96 0.79 -2.04
CA LEU A 45 -3.09 1.92 -2.36
C LEU A 45 -2.70 1.84 -3.84
N SER A 46 -3.07 2.85 -4.63
CA SER A 46 -2.74 2.93 -6.05
C SER A 46 -1.62 3.94 -6.32
N PHE A 47 -0.61 3.53 -7.07
CA PHE A 47 0.46 4.37 -7.59
C PHE A 47 0.17 4.81 -9.02
N THR A 48 0.69 5.98 -9.40
CA THR A 48 0.48 6.58 -10.73
C THR A 48 1.34 5.94 -11.82
N SER A 49 2.43 5.30 -11.43
CA SER A 49 3.33 4.58 -12.34
C SER A 49 4.10 3.49 -11.59
N TYR A 50 4.69 2.58 -12.38
CA TYR A 50 5.64 1.59 -11.86
C TYR A 50 6.85 2.23 -11.21
N ASP A 51 7.36 3.33 -11.79
CA ASP A 51 8.50 4.06 -11.23
C ASP A 51 8.15 4.67 -9.87
N ASP A 52 6.98 5.29 -9.72
CA ASP A 52 6.51 5.87 -8.46
C ASP A 52 6.35 4.81 -7.36
N LEU A 53 5.84 3.63 -7.73
CA LEU A 53 5.77 2.47 -6.82
C LEU A 53 7.18 2.03 -6.40
N MET A 54 8.09 1.82 -7.35
CA MET A 54 9.43 1.28 -7.07
C MET A 54 10.33 2.28 -6.32
N GLU A 55 10.16 3.58 -6.55
CA GLU A 55 10.83 4.64 -5.78
C GLU A 55 10.25 4.81 -4.37
N THR A 56 8.99 4.41 -4.15
CA THR A 56 8.32 4.54 -2.86
C THR A 56 8.48 3.29 -1.99
N LEU A 57 8.17 2.12 -2.53
CA LEU A 57 8.28 0.81 -1.88
C LEU A 57 9.60 0.13 -2.26
N THR A 58 10.70 0.84 -2.06
CA THR A 58 12.03 0.26 -2.23
C THR A 58 12.25 -0.91 -1.26
N PRO A 59 13.17 -1.85 -1.53
CA PRO A 59 13.48 -2.94 -0.59
C PRO A 59 13.76 -2.44 0.83
N ARG A 60 14.48 -1.33 0.95
CA ARG A 60 14.82 -0.72 2.24
C ARG A 60 13.61 -0.17 3.00
N VAL A 61 12.56 0.24 2.28
CA VAL A 61 11.29 0.68 2.86
C VAL A 61 10.45 -0.52 3.28
N LEU A 62 10.47 -1.60 2.50
CA LEU A 62 9.81 -2.86 2.86
C LEU A 62 10.43 -3.46 4.14
N ASP A 63 11.77 -3.48 4.23
CA ASP A 63 12.49 -3.89 5.45
C ASP A 63 12.10 -3.03 6.67
N LEU A 64 11.88 -1.73 6.46
CA LEU A 64 11.44 -0.81 7.52
C LEU A 64 10.01 -1.12 7.97
N ILE A 65 9.09 -1.40 7.05
CA ILE A 65 7.70 -1.78 7.37
C ILE A 65 7.69 -3.10 8.14
N GLU A 66 8.44 -4.09 7.68
CA GLU A 66 8.59 -5.40 8.32
C GLU A 66 9.16 -5.25 9.74
N ALA A 67 10.23 -4.48 9.91
CA ALA A 67 10.83 -4.23 11.22
C ALA A 67 9.87 -3.55 12.20
N ILE A 68 9.07 -2.58 11.75
CA ILE A 68 8.06 -1.93 12.61
C ILE A 68 6.99 -2.92 13.04
N ARG A 69 6.57 -3.82 12.13
CA ARG A 69 5.54 -4.82 12.44
C ARG A 69 6.06 -5.87 13.44
N HIS A 70 7.30 -6.32 13.30
CA HIS A 70 7.86 -7.36 14.16
C HIS A 70 8.35 -6.86 15.51
N GLU A 71 9.06 -5.73 15.54
CA GLU A 71 9.72 -5.23 16.75
C GLU A 71 8.88 -4.20 17.51
N GLU A 72 7.80 -3.70 16.88
CA GLU A 72 6.85 -2.75 17.46
C GLU A 72 7.51 -1.57 18.21
N PRO A 73 8.46 -0.85 17.58
CA PRO A 73 9.26 0.16 18.24
C PRO A 73 8.38 1.29 18.80
N SER A 74 8.68 1.73 20.03
CA SER A 74 7.92 2.77 20.75
C SER A 74 8.11 4.18 20.17
N SER A 75 9.09 4.38 19.28
CA SER A 75 9.38 5.70 18.72
C SER A 75 10.14 5.64 17.40
N ILE A 76 10.17 6.76 16.66
CA ILE A 76 11.02 6.95 15.47
C ILE A 76 12.50 6.70 15.77
N ASN A 77 12.99 7.14 16.94
CA ASN A 77 14.39 6.96 17.33
C ASN A 77 14.72 5.49 17.59
N GLU A 78 13.81 4.75 18.21
CA GLU A 78 13.97 3.31 18.41
C GLU A 78 13.89 2.56 17.09
N THR A 79 12.93 2.91 16.23
CA THR A 79 12.80 2.36 14.88
C THR A 79 14.14 2.47 14.14
N ALA A 80 14.75 3.65 14.16
CA ALA A 80 16.05 3.89 13.51
C ALA A 80 17.18 3.02 14.09
N ARG A 81 17.17 2.72 15.38
CA ARG A 81 18.13 1.80 16.01
C ARG A 81 17.90 0.35 15.60
N VAL A 82 16.64 -0.08 15.53
CA VAL A 82 16.26 -1.44 15.12
C VAL A 82 16.77 -1.74 13.71
N VAL A 83 16.60 -0.81 12.78
CA VAL A 83 17.04 -0.99 11.39
C VAL A 83 18.49 -0.55 11.13
N ASP A 84 19.22 -0.11 12.17
CA ASP A 84 20.60 0.44 12.09
C ASP A 84 20.77 1.55 11.03
N ARG A 85 19.94 2.60 11.13
CA ARG A 85 19.91 3.73 10.17
C ARG A 85 19.86 5.09 10.85
N ASP A 86 20.23 6.13 10.09
CA ASP A 86 20.09 7.51 10.54
C ASP A 86 18.63 7.90 10.78
N VAL A 87 18.37 8.47 11.97
CA VAL A 87 17.04 8.92 12.42
C VAL A 87 16.38 9.87 11.41
N LYS A 88 17.14 10.78 10.79
CA LYS A 88 16.60 11.74 9.84
C LYS A 88 15.99 11.03 8.62
N ASN A 89 16.69 10.05 8.07
CA ASN A 89 16.23 9.30 6.90
C ASN A 89 14.99 8.47 7.25
N VAL A 90 15.01 7.80 8.41
CA VAL A 90 13.87 7.02 8.90
C VAL A 90 12.66 7.93 9.15
N HIS A 91 12.85 9.11 9.75
CA HIS A 91 11.77 10.06 9.95
C HIS A 91 11.14 10.50 8.63
N GLU A 92 11.94 10.81 7.60
CA GLU A 92 11.45 11.20 6.28
C GLU A 92 10.65 10.06 5.61
N GLU A 93 11.14 8.83 5.69
CA GLU A 93 10.45 7.64 5.16
C GLU A 93 9.14 7.36 5.91
N LEU A 94 9.15 7.33 7.25
CA LEU A 94 7.94 7.14 8.05
C LEU A 94 6.91 8.23 7.79
N SER A 95 7.35 9.48 7.64
CA SER A 95 6.47 10.60 7.29
C SER A 95 5.83 10.40 5.91
N ARG A 96 6.58 9.85 4.95
CA ARG A 96 6.07 9.53 3.61
C ARG A 96 5.05 8.40 3.67
N LEU A 97 5.38 7.30 4.37
CA LEU A 97 4.47 6.17 4.59
C LEU A 97 3.19 6.57 5.29
N ALA A 98 3.26 7.48 6.27
CA ALA A 98 2.10 7.99 6.97
C ALA A 98 1.17 8.81 6.05
N ARG A 99 1.73 9.59 5.12
CA ARG A 99 0.93 10.32 4.11
C ARG A 99 0.24 9.39 3.12
N LEU A 100 0.85 8.24 2.83
CA LEU A 100 0.27 7.21 1.98
C LEU A 100 -0.75 6.34 2.72
N GLY A 101 -0.87 6.50 4.05
CA GLY A 101 -1.74 5.67 4.88
C GLY A 101 -1.22 4.26 5.12
N VAL A 102 0.05 3.97 4.80
CA VAL A 102 0.68 2.66 5.07
C VAL A 102 0.94 2.48 6.56
N ILE A 103 1.26 3.57 7.26
CA ILE A 103 1.41 3.58 8.72
C ILE A 103 0.60 4.73 9.32
N PHE A 104 0.41 4.69 10.63
CA PHE A 104 -0.04 5.82 11.42
C PHE A 104 0.93 6.05 12.58
N PHE A 105 0.87 7.25 13.16
CA PHE A 105 1.60 7.55 14.37
C PHE A 105 0.62 7.59 15.54
N GLU A 106 0.93 6.83 16.58
CA GLU A 106 0.30 6.97 17.89
C GLU A 106 1.14 7.90 18.76
N GLU A 107 0.47 8.75 19.53
CA GLU A 107 1.12 9.58 20.53
C GLU A 107 1.31 8.76 21.82
N ASP A 108 2.56 8.42 22.12
CA ASP A 108 2.94 7.83 23.40
C ASP A 108 3.73 8.88 24.20
N GLY A 109 2.98 9.71 24.94
CA GLY A 109 3.51 10.84 25.68
C GLY A 109 4.11 11.92 24.76
N GLN A 110 5.44 12.04 24.74
CA GLN A 110 6.18 12.99 23.87
C GLN A 110 6.72 12.32 22.60
N SER A 111 6.57 11.01 22.47
CA SER A 111 7.13 10.23 21.37
C SER A 111 6.04 9.89 20.35
N LYS A 112 6.44 9.87 19.07
CA LYS A 112 5.59 9.36 17.98
C LYS A 112 5.95 7.91 17.71
N ARG A 113 5.06 7.00 18.07
CA ARG A 113 5.17 5.57 17.81
C ARG A 113 4.64 5.27 16.42
N PRO A 114 5.44 4.76 15.47
CA PRO A 114 4.92 4.30 14.19
C PRO A 114 4.20 2.95 14.36
N VAL A 115 3.05 2.80 13.70
CA VAL A 115 2.26 1.55 13.73
C VAL A 115 1.85 1.18 12.31
N VAL A 116 2.12 -0.06 11.93
CA VAL A 116 1.63 -0.71 10.70
C VAL A 116 0.33 -1.44 11.05
N TRP A 117 -0.78 -1.08 10.39
CA TRP A 117 -2.12 -1.63 10.70
C TRP A 117 -2.44 -2.94 9.97
N PHE A 118 -1.56 -3.40 9.07
CA PHE A 118 -1.74 -4.62 8.28
C PHE A 118 -0.68 -5.67 8.60
N ASP A 119 -1.02 -6.92 8.32
CA ASP A 119 -0.16 -8.10 8.48
C ASP A 119 0.44 -8.53 7.14
N GLU A 120 -0.29 -8.29 6.06
CA GLU A 120 0.12 -8.68 4.71
C GLU A 120 0.09 -7.47 3.76
N LEU A 121 1.17 -7.32 3.00
CA LEU A 121 1.27 -6.36 1.90
C LEU A 121 1.33 -7.12 0.59
N VAL A 122 0.29 -7.00 -0.22
CA VAL A 122 0.19 -7.65 -1.52
C VAL A 122 0.41 -6.63 -2.62
N ILE A 123 1.48 -6.76 -3.40
CA ILE A 123 1.71 -5.93 -4.58
C ILE A 123 1.12 -6.66 -5.80
N ASN A 124 0.05 -6.11 -6.37
CA ASN A 124 -0.54 -6.57 -7.61
C ASN A 124 -0.12 -5.65 -8.76
N LEU A 125 0.54 -6.22 -9.76
CA LEU A 125 0.96 -5.50 -10.95
C LEU A 125 0.22 -6.07 -12.17
N PRO A 126 -0.91 -5.46 -12.58
CA PRO A 126 -1.60 -5.90 -13.78
C PRO A 126 -0.73 -5.59 -14.99
N PHE A 127 -0.36 -6.63 -15.71
CA PHE A 127 0.20 -6.51 -17.05
C PHE A 127 -0.95 -6.61 -18.03
N ASP A 128 -1.32 -5.50 -18.66
CA ASP A 128 -2.13 -5.57 -19.86
C ASP A 128 -1.31 -6.31 -20.91
N MET A 129 -1.75 -7.51 -21.26
CA MET A 129 -1.45 -8.03 -22.58
C MET A 129 -2.29 -7.19 -23.54
N GLU A 130 -1.78 -6.03 -23.96
CA GLU A 130 -2.20 -5.49 -25.25
C GLU A 130 -1.99 -6.64 -26.23
N ASN A 131 -3.10 -7.20 -26.70
CA ASN A 131 -3.10 -8.18 -27.77
C ASN A 131 -2.22 -7.59 -28.87
N SER A 132 -1.04 -8.17 -29.06
CA SER A 132 -0.23 -7.97 -30.25
C SER A 132 -0.92 -8.68 -31.42
N ASP A 133 -2.18 -8.35 -31.66
CA ASP A 133 -2.91 -8.70 -32.86
C ASP A 133 -2.74 -7.58 -33.88
N THR A 134 -1.52 -7.49 -34.42
CA THR A 134 -1.33 -7.16 -35.84
C THR A 134 -0.14 -7.94 -36.37
N ALA A 135 -0.17 -9.26 -36.21
CA ALA A 135 0.45 -10.12 -37.21
C ALA A 135 -0.40 -10.05 -38.50
N THR A 136 0.25 -9.65 -39.60
CA THR A 136 -0.17 -9.92 -40.99
C THR A 136 -1.16 -8.96 -41.64
N ARG A 137 -0.65 -8.00 -42.41
CA ARG A 137 -1.01 -7.92 -43.84
C ARG A 137 0.06 -7.25 -44.69
N THR A 138 1.02 -8.06 -45.14
CA THR A 138 1.59 -7.93 -46.48
C THR A 138 0.45 -8.00 -47.49
N LYS A 139 0.27 -6.97 -48.32
CA LYS A 139 0.34 -7.04 -49.80
C LYS A 139 0.06 -5.68 -50.42
#